data_AF-A0AAU5TWW1-F1
#
_entry.id   AF-A0AAU5TWW1-F1
#
_cell.length_a   1.000
_cell.length_b   1.000
_cell.length_c   1.000
_cell.angle_alpha   90.00
_cell.angle_beta   90.00
_cell.angle_gamma   90.00
#
_symmetry.space_group_name_H-M   'P 1'
#
loop_
_entity.id
_entity.type
_entity.pdbx_description
1 polymer ?
#
loop_
_entity_poly.entity_id
_entity_poly.type
_entity_poly.pdbx_seq_one_letter_code
_entity_poly.pdbx_strand_id
1 'polypeptide(L)'
;MRCVIARYPFDLSKSGVLASMKGVTPEIVTGESVTIGRRRYPVKQVGEVVTRQDRRDFTGGEVVRAMARLGFTCHAHPDATPVRVAAPLAASSVAASLAASSALLGGAHLDE
;
A
#
# COMPACT_ATOMS: atom_id res chain seq x y z
N MET A 1 10.21 -10.60 14.92
CA MET A 1 8.80 -10.18 15.05
C MET A 1 7.94 -11.32 14.54
N ARG A 2 7.01 -11.80 15.36
CA ARG A 2 6.10 -12.88 14.94
C ARG A 2 4.89 -12.29 14.22
N CYS A 3 4.60 -12.76 13.02
CA CYS A 3 3.42 -12.36 12.23
C CYS A 3 2.73 -13.58 11.65
N VAL A 4 1.42 -13.50 11.41
CA VAL A 4 0.66 -14.57 10.77
C VAL A 4 0.43 -14.20 9.31
N ILE A 5 0.77 -15.09 8.39
CA ILE A 5 0.54 -14.97 6.94
C ILE A 5 -0.07 -16.29 6.46
N ALA A 6 -1.12 -16.26 5.64
CA ALA A 6 -1.85 -17.46 5.20
C ALA A 6 -2.32 -18.36 6.35
N ARG A 7 -2.65 -17.76 7.51
CA ARG A 7 -3.01 -18.47 8.77
C ARG A 7 -1.85 -19.21 9.46
N TYR A 8 -0.62 -19.13 8.96
CA TYR A 8 0.55 -19.71 9.60
C TYR A 8 1.41 -18.66 10.31
N PRO A 9 1.96 -18.96 11.51
CA PRO A 9 2.85 -18.05 12.21
C PRO A 9 4.28 -18.10 11.62
N PHE A 10 4.86 -16.93 11.37
CA PHE A 10 6.23 -16.74 10.89
C PHE A 10 6.99 -15.78 11.80
N ASP A 11 8.27 -16.06 12.00
CA ASP A 11 9.21 -15.15 12.64
C ASP A 11 10.00 -14.39 11.59
N LEU A 12 9.62 -13.13 11.37
CA LEU A 12 10.25 -12.24 10.41
C LEU A 12 11.09 -11.19 11.13
N SER A 13 12.20 -10.84 10.51
CA SER A 13 13.08 -9.75 10.93
C SER A 13 13.41 -8.86 9.72
N LYS A 14 13.71 -7.59 9.98
CA LYS A 14 14.08 -6.64 8.92
C LYS A 14 15.32 -7.11 8.15
N SER A 15 16.32 -7.64 8.86
CA SER A 15 17.53 -8.20 8.24
C SER A 15 17.24 -9.47 7.46
N GLY A 16 16.37 -10.35 7.96
CA GLY A 16 15.94 -11.56 7.25
C GLY A 16 15.25 -11.26 5.92
N VAL A 17 14.34 -10.28 5.91
CA VAL A 17 13.68 -9.84 4.67
C VAL A 17 14.69 -9.27 3.67
N LEU A 18 15.63 -8.43 4.12
CA LEU A 18 16.68 -7.87 3.25
C LEU A 18 17.59 -8.97 2.68
N ALA A 19 17.94 -9.97 3.47
CA ALA A 19 18.76 -11.10 3.04
C ALA A 19 18.02 -11.96 1.99
N SER A 20 16.75 -12.30 2.25
CA SER A 20 15.94 -13.10 1.32
C SER A 20 15.68 -12.39 -0.01
N MET A 21 15.52 -11.06 0.01
CA MET A 21 15.30 -10.27 -1.20
C MET A 21 16.59 -9.93 -1.96
N LYS A 22 17.77 -10.30 -1.45
CA LYS A 22 19.05 -10.04 -2.11
C LYS A 22 19.14 -10.87 -3.40
N GLY A 23 19.32 -10.20 -4.53
CA GLY A 23 19.40 -10.85 -5.84
C GLY A 23 18.03 -11.16 -6.47
N VAL A 24 16.93 -10.79 -5.83
CA VAL A 24 15.59 -10.92 -6.41
C VAL A 24 15.32 -9.77 -7.37
N THR A 25 14.99 -10.11 -8.61
CA THR A 25 14.59 -9.14 -9.63
C THR A 25 13.17 -8.66 -9.35
N PRO A 26 12.93 -7.34 -9.24
CA PRO A 26 11.59 -6.81 -9.04
C PRO A 26 10.71 -7.11 -10.25
N GLU A 27 9.53 -7.67 -10.00
CA GLU A 27 8.48 -7.80 -11.03
C GLU A 27 7.77 -6.48 -11.27
N ILE A 28 7.01 -6.42 -12.37
CA ILE A 28 6.18 -5.26 -12.71
C ILE A 28 5.18 -5.01 -11.58
N VAL A 29 5.25 -3.81 -11.02
CA VAL A 29 4.34 -3.39 -9.96
C VAL A 29 3.00 -3.01 -10.58
N THR A 30 2.02 -3.90 -10.47
CA THR A 30 0.65 -3.66 -10.92
C THR A 30 -0.29 -3.20 -9.79
N GLY A 31 0.19 -3.16 -8.54
CA GLY A 31 -0.58 -2.62 -7.43
C GLY A 31 0.20 -2.43 -6.14
N GLU A 32 -0.28 -3.03 -5.05
CA GLU A 32 0.37 -2.90 -3.74
C GLU A 32 1.85 -3.27 -3.81
N SER A 33 2.70 -2.38 -3.31
CA SER A 33 4.15 -2.55 -3.40
C SER A 33 4.86 -2.11 -2.13
N VAL A 34 6.05 -2.66 -1.91
CA VAL A 34 6.89 -2.34 -0.76
C VAL A 34 8.29 -1.97 -1.23
N THR A 35 8.88 -0.98 -0.57
CA THR A 35 10.25 -0.56 -0.84
C THR A 35 11.20 -1.36 0.03
N ILE A 36 12.07 -2.14 -0.60
CA ILE A 36 13.07 -2.97 0.08
C ILE A 36 14.45 -2.55 -0.42
N GLY A 37 15.26 -2.02 0.51
CA GLY A 37 16.51 -1.37 0.16
C GLY A 37 16.26 -0.12 -0.69
N ARG A 38 16.64 -0.18 -1.98
CA ARG A 38 16.48 0.92 -2.95
C ARG A 38 15.51 0.59 -4.10
N ARG A 39 14.84 -0.58 -4.03
CA ARG A 39 13.97 -1.08 -5.11
C ARG A 39 12.55 -1.27 -4.59
N ARG A 40 11.59 -1.16 -5.50
CA ARG A 40 10.17 -1.39 -5.22
C ARG A 40 9.78 -2.77 -5.75
N TYR A 41 9.11 -3.53 -4.89
CA TYR A 41 8.68 -4.89 -5.19
C TYR A 41 7.17 -5.02 -4.96
N PRO A 42 6.45 -5.79 -5.79
CA PRO A 42 5.06 -6.12 -5.49
C PRO A 42 4.99 -6.94 -4.21
N VAL A 43 4.00 -6.63 -3.35
CA VAL A 43 3.88 -7.26 -2.02
C VAL A 43 3.67 -8.77 -2.12
N LYS A 44 3.01 -9.24 -3.18
CA LYS A 44 2.78 -10.67 -3.40
C LYS A 44 4.08 -11.44 -3.68
N GLN A 45 5.00 -10.82 -4.44
CA GLN A 45 6.32 -11.39 -4.70
C GLN A 45 7.16 -11.46 -3.41
N VAL A 46 7.13 -10.40 -2.60
CA VAL A 46 7.87 -10.37 -1.33
C VAL A 46 7.32 -11.43 -0.37
N GLY A 47 6.00 -11.55 -0.28
CA GLY A 47 5.34 -12.59 0.51
C GLY A 47 5.85 -13.97 0.13
N GLU A 48 5.78 -14.32 -1.16
CA GLU A 48 6.23 -15.61 -1.67
C GLU A 48 7.70 -15.88 -1.35
N VAL A 49 8.61 -14.92 -1.57
CA VAL A 49 10.04 -15.13 -1.31
C VAL A 49 10.34 -15.32 0.18
N VAL A 50 9.69 -14.53 1.04
CA VAL A 50 9.97 -14.51 2.48
C VAL A 50 9.30 -15.70 3.19
N THR A 51 8.10 -16.09 2.77
CA THR A 51 7.33 -17.15 3.43
C THR A 51 7.39 -18.49 2.71
N ARG A 52 7.91 -18.51 1.46
CA ARG A 52 7.93 -19.66 0.54
C ARG A 52 6.55 -20.29 0.29
N GLN A 53 5.48 -19.52 0.47
CA GLN A 53 4.11 -19.93 0.13
C GLN A 53 3.70 -19.46 -1.26
N ASP A 54 2.67 -20.11 -1.80
CA ASP A 54 2.05 -19.68 -3.04
C ASP A 54 1.32 -18.34 -2.83
N ARG A 55 1.36 -17.48 -3.85
CA ARG A 55 0.66 -16.18 -3.86
C ARG A 55 -0.86 -16.32 -3.68
N ARG A 56 -1.43 -17.52 -3.83
CA ARG A 56 -2.86 -17.81 -3.65
C ARG A 56 -3.24 -18.04 -2.19
N ASP A 57 -2.27 -18.39 -1.34
CA ASP A 57 -2.53 -18.72 0.06
C ASP A 57 -2.68 -17.48 0.96
N PHE A 58 -2.19 -16.32 0.51
CA PHE A 58 -2.24 -15.07 1.26
C PHE A 58 -2.65 -13.87 0.42
N THR A 59 -3.11 -12.84 1.13
CA THR A 59 -3.50 -11.55 0.56
C THR A 59 -2.34 -10.55 0.62
N GLY A 60 -2.34 -9.58 -0.31
CA GLY A 60 -1.36 -8.48 -0.29
C GLY A 60 -1.42 -7.68 1.01
N GLY A 61 -2.62 -7.46 1.55
CA GLY A 61 -2.84 -6.77 2.82
C GLY A 61 -2.20 -7.45 4.03
N GLU A 62 -2.14 -8.79 4.09
CA GLU A 62 -1.41 -9.51 5.15
C GLU A 62 0.09 -9.19 5.10
N VAL A 63 0.67 -9.21 3.89
CA VAL A 63 2.10 -8.90 3.69
C VAL A 63 2.38 -7.43 3.96
N VAL A 64 1.52 -6.51 3.52
CA VAL A 64 1.64 -5.07 3.80
C VAL A 64 1.69 -4.81 5.30
N ARG A 65 0.80 -5.44 6.08
CA ARG A 65 0.77 -5.32 7.54
C ARG A 65 2.04 -5.86 8.17
N ALA A 66 2.52 -7.01 7.72
CA ALA A 66 3.77 -7.60 8.22
C ALA A 66 4.97 -6.68 7.93
N MET A 67 5.08 -6.18 6.70
CA MET A 67 6.18 -5.31 6.26
C MET A 67 6.15 -3.95 6.95
N ALA A 68 4.96 -3.34 7.12
CA ALA A 68 4.80 -2.08 7.83
C ALA A 68 5.24 -2.19 9.30
N ARG A 69 4.88 -3.30 9.97
CA ARG A 69 5.30 -3.56 11.37
C ARG A 69 6.81 -3.79 11.52
N LEU A 70 7.47 -4.29 10.47
CA LEU A 70 8.94 -4.38 10.41
C LEU A 70 9.62 -3.04 10.08
N GLY A 71 8.84 -2.00 9.77
CA GLY A 71 9.35 -0.67 9.42
C GLY A 71 9.78 -0.53 7.96
N PHE A 72 9.16 -1.27 7.04
CA PHE A 72 9.30 -1.03 5.61
C PHE A 72 8.23 -0.05 5.10
N THR A 73 8.56 0.68 4.02
CA THR A 73 7.64 1.61 3.37
C THR A 73 6.77 0.88 2.36
N CYS A 74 5.49 0.72 2.67
CA CYS A 74 4.48 0.15 1.79
C CYS A 74 3.72 1.25 1.02
N HIS A 75 3.37 0.98 -0.23
CA HIS A 75 2.64 1.86 -1.14
C HIS A 75 1.36 1.12 -1.55
N ALA A 76 0.20 1.73 -1.28
CA ALA A 76 -1.10 1.21 -1.71
C ALA A 76 -1.30 1.43 -3.22
N HIS A 77 -2.16 0.64 -3.85
CA HIS A 77 -2.62 0.91 -5.21
C HIS A 77 -3.31 2.30 -5.24
N PRO A 78 -3.07 3.15 -6.26
CA PRO A 78 -3.65 4.50 -6.31
C PRO A 78 -5.18 4.53 -6.31
N ASP A 79 -5.84 3.44 -6.74
CA ASP A 79 -7.31 3.29 -6.73
C ASP A 79 -7.86 2.72 -5.40
N ALA A 80 -7.01 2.23 -4.50
CA ALA A 80 -7.44 1.82 -3.18
C ALA A 80 -7.58 3.06 -2.31
N THR A 81 -8.75 3.71 -2.34
CA THR A 81 -9.18 4.61 -1.27
C THR A 81 -8.81 3.96 0.06
N PRO A 82 -8.00 4.60 0.92
CA PRO A 82 -7.54 3.97 2.15
C PRO A 82 -8.77 3.72 3.03
N VAL A 83 -9.21 2.47 3.10
CA VAL A 83 -10.13 2.03 4.14
C VAL A 83 -9.33 2.12 5.44
N ARG A 84 -9.39 3.30 6.06
CA ARG A 84 -9.03 3.48 7.46
C ARG A 84 -9.94 2.53 8.22
N VAL A 85 -9.42 1.37 8.59
CA VAL A 85 -10.08 0.53 9.59
C VAL A 85 -10.12 1.40 10.85
N ALA A 86 -11.31 1.94 11.10
CA ALA A 86 -11.60 2.79 12.23
C ALA A 86 -11.20 2.03 13.50
N ALA A 87 -10.19 2.56 14.19
CA ALA A 87 -10.14 2.40 15.64
C ALA A 87 -11.46 2.99 16.17
N PRO A 88 -12.17 2.31 17.09
CA PRO A 88 -13.36 2.92 17.64
C PRO A 88 -12.89 4.08 18.53
N LEU A 89 -13.68 5.16 18.52
CA LEU A 89 -13.65 6.28 19.46
C LEU A 89 -12.66 7.43 19.12
N ALA A 90 -13.18 8.45 18.44
CA ALA A 90 -13.23 9.85 18.91
C ALA A 90 -13.15 10.86 17.74
N ALA A 91 -14.26 11.57 17.58
CA ALA A 91 -14.39 12.98 17.17
C ALA A 91 -13.62 13.51 15.93
N SER A 92 -14.42 13.89 14.93
CA SER A 92 -14.41 15.18 14.23
C SER A 92 -13.10 15.68 13.63
N SER A 93 -13.03 15.74 12.30
CA SER A 93 -12.89 17.02 11.57
C SER A 93 -12.99 16.81 10.06
N VAL A 94 -13.93 17.54 9.48
CA VAL A 94 -14.11 17.79 8.04
C VAL A 94 -12.91 18.59 7.53
N ALA A 95 -12.33 18.18 6.41
CA ALA A 95 -11.52 19.09 5.59
C ALA A 95 -11.90 18.87 4.12
N ALA A 96 -12.66 19.84 3.63
CA ALA A 96 -13.08 20.01 2.27
C ALA A 96 -11.88 20.15 1.32
N SER A 97 -12.06 19.72 0.08
CA SER A 97 -11.30 20.25 -1.05
C SER A 97 -12.27 20.50 -2.19
N LEU A 98 -12.93 21.66 -2.16
CA LEU A 98 -13.52 22.25 -3.35
C LEU A 98 -12.36 22.71 -4.23
N ALA A 99 -12.13 22.03 -5.35
CA ALA A 99 -11.34 22.58 -6.43
C ALA A 99 -12.18 23.68 -7.09
N ALA A 100 -11.81 24.92 -6.82
CA ALA A 100 -12.33 26.09 -7.50
C ALA A 100 -11.91 26.04 -8.98
N SER A 101 -12.87 26.23 -9.88
CA SER A 101 -12.62 26.67 -11.25
C SER A 101 -13.66 27.73 -11.57
N SER A 102 -13.35 28.96 -11.19
CA SER A 102 -13.99 30.16 -11.72
C SER A 102 -13.00 30.84 -12.65
N ALA A 103 -13.26 30.71 -13.95
CA ALA A 103 -12.87 31.70 -14.94
C ALA A 103 -14.18 32.30 -15.47
N LEU A 104 -14.58 33.36 -14.78
CA LEU A 104 -15.41 34.47 -15.25
C LEU A 104 -14.87 35.00 -16.60
N LEU A 105 -15.58 35.70 -17.46
CA LEU A 105 -17.00 36.07 -17.65
C LEU A 105 -16.96 37.01 -18.87
N GLY A 106 -18.01 37.01 -19.68
CA GLY A 106 -18.36 38.08 -20.61
C GLY A 106 -19.08 37.50 -21.82
N GLY A 107 -20.42 37.54 -21.98
CA GLY A 107 -21.41 38.47 -21.45
C GLY A 107 -21.18 39.85 -22.08
N ALA A 108 -22.03 40.42 -22.94
CA ALA A 108 -23.38 40.14 -23.41
C ALA A 108 -23.55 40.91 -24.75
N HIS A 109 -24.71 40.80 -25.44
CA HIS A 109 -25.60 41.93 -25.79
C HIS A 109 -26.53 41.62 -27.00
N LEU A 110 -27.85 41.58 -26.71
CA LEU A 110 -29.09 41.90 -27.47
C LEU A 110 -29.25 41.50 -28.97
N ASP A 111 -30.31 40.76 -29.37
CA ASP A 111 -31.75 41.09 -29.54
C ASP A 111 -32.05 41.48 -31.02
N GLU A 112 -32.69 40.57 -31.77
CA GLU A 112 -33.88 40.75 -32.64
C GLU A 112 -34.36 39.37 -33.16
#